data_AF-A0A193GI02-F1
#
_entry.id   AF-A0A193GI02-F1
#
_cell.length_a   1.000
_cell.length_b   1.000
_cell.length_c   1.000
_cell.angle_alpha   90.00
_cell.angle_beta   90.00
_cell.angle_gamma   90.00
#
_symmetry.space_group_name_H-M   'P 1'
#
loop_
_entity.id
_entity.type
_entity.pdbx_description
1 polymer ?
#
loop_
_entity_poly.entity_id
_entity_poly.type
_entity_poly.pdbx_seq_one_letter_code
_entity_poly.pdbx_strand_id
1 'polypeptide(L)' 'MGFFVDGKLATSLAPAERATLYIPPGPVVFGTAYVGRGLCDGTGGRRERDAVLVPDTKKAYRIFSDQDGNIDVLPTTL' A
#
# COMPACT_ATOMS: atom_id res chain seq x y z
N MET A 1 8.99 -1.24 -2.04
CA MET A 1 7.91 -0.51 -1.33
C MET A 1 7.10 -1.52 -0.55
N GLY A 2 6.90 -1.31 0.75
CA GLY A 2 6.15 -2.23 1.60
C GLY A 2 4.67 -1.85 1.63
N PHE A 3 3.80 -2.84 1.51
CA PHE A 3 2.37 -2.69 1.68
C PHE A 3 1.93 -3.36 2.98
N PHE A 4 1.17 -2.62 3.78
CA PHE A 4 0.73 -3.00 5.11
C PHE A 4 -0.78 -3.19 5.14
N VAL A 5 -1.24 -4.17 5.90
CA VAL A 5 -2.65 -4.40 6.24
C VAL A 5 -2.74 -4.51 7.75
N ASP A 6 -3.58 -3.70 8.37
CA ASP A 6 -3.76 -3.55 9.82
C ASP A 6 -2.41 -3.42 10.54
N GLY A 7 -1.55 -2.54 10.01
CA GLY A 7 -0.22 -2.22 10.55
C GLY A 7 0.87 -3.29 10.32
N LYS A 8 0.53 -4.47 9.77
CA LYS A 8 1.47 -5.57 9.50
C LYS A 8 1.93 -5.55 8.05
N LEU A 9 3.21 -5.79 7.80
CA LEU A 9 3.74 -5.89 6.44
C LEU A 9 3.14 -7.13 5.75
N ALA A 10 2.30 -6.91 4.76
CA ALA A 10 1.62 -7.95 4.02
C ALA A 10 2.44 -8.41 2.80
N THR A 11 3.10 -7.47 2.12
CA THR A 11 3.98 -7.76 0.98
C THR A 11 4.93 -6.59 0.70
N SER A 12 5.94 -6.81 -0.12
CA SER A 12 6.79 -5.77 -0.70
C SER A 12 6.78 -5.86 -2.21
N LEU A 13 6.65 -4.72 -2.88
CA LEU A 13 6.62 -4.59 -4.33
C LEU A 13 7.84 -3.82 -4.84
N ALA A 14 8.46 -4.34 -5.89
CA ALA A 14 9.39 -3.61 -6.75
C ALA A 14 8.64 -2.75 -7.77
N PRO A 15 9.31 -1.79 -8.44
CA PRO A 15 8.70 -1.01 -9.51
C PRO A 15 8.09 -1.91 -10.60
N ALA A 16 6.90 -1.54 -11.08
CA ALA A 16 6.11 -2.29 -12.06
C ALA A 16 5.56 -3.65 -11.60
N GLU A 17 5.75 -4.04 -10.34
CA GLU A 17 5.09 -5.23 -9.79
C GLU A 17 3.64 -4.96 -9.37
N ARG A 18 2.85 -6.03 -9.35
CA ARG A 18 1.46 -6.04 -8.90
C ARG A 18 1.24 -7.21 -7.94
N ALA A 19 0.54 -6.97 -6.84
CA ALA A 19 0.04 -8.02 -5.95
C ALA A 19 -1.48 -8.02 -5.89
N THR A 20 -2.05 -9.19 -5.58
CA THR A 20 -3.45 -9.36 -5.19
C THR A 20 -3.48 -9.93 -3.78
N LEU A 21 -4.24 -9.28 -2.89
CA LEU A 21 -4.38 -9.69 -1.50
C LEU A 21 -5.82 -10.15 -1.26
N TYR A 22 -5.96 -11.25 -0.54
CA TYR A 22 -7.26 -11.77 -0.12
C TYR A 22 -7.46 -11.38 1.35
N ILE A 23 -8.35 -10.44 1.60
CA ILE A 23 -8.62 -9.87 2.92
C ILE A 23 -10.08 -10.17 3.26
N PRO A 24 -10.41 -10.61 4.49
CA PRO A 24 -11.78 -10.79 4.92
C PRO A 24 -12.63 -9.53 4.72
N PRO A 25 -13.93 -9.65 4.42
CA PRO A 25 -14.84 -8.51 4.38
C PRO A 25 -14.88 -7.76 5.71
N GLY A 26 -15.05 -6.44 5.65
CA GLY A 26 -15.09 -5.56 6.82
C GLY A 26 -14.21 -4.32 6.69
N PRO A 27 -14.16 -3.49 7.74
CA PRO A 27 -13.23 -2.36 7.83
C PRO A 27 -11.79 -2.86 7.84
N VAL A 28 -10.93 -2.20 7.09
CA VAL A 28 -9.49 -2.48 7.03
C VAL A 28 -8.73 -1.17 6.96
N VAL A 29 -7.59 -1.10 7.63
CA VAL A 29 -6.61 -0.03 7.43
C VAL A 29 -5.44 -0.61 6.67
N PHE A 30 -5.11 -0.05 5.52
CA PHE A 30 -3.95 -0.45 4.74
C PHE A 30 -3.04 0.74 4.48
N GLY A 31 -1.79 0.47 4.16
CA GLY A 31 -0.86 1.56 3.92
C GLY A 31 0.39 1.15 3.17
N THR A 32 1.18 2.14 2.83
CA THR A 32 2.46 1.96 2.16
C THR A 32 3.57 2.72 2.87
N ALA A 33 4.77 2.15 2.86
CA ALA A 33 5.98 2.80 3.34
C ALA A 33 7.19 2.28 2.56
N TYR A 34 8.29 3.03 2.58
CA TYR A 34 9.58 2.45 2.22
C TYR A 34 9.97 1.38 3.25
N VAL A 35 10.49 0.27 2.74
CA VAL A 35 10.99 -0.85 3.55
C VAL A 35 12.31 -1.28 2.92
N GLY A 36 13.39 -1.27 3.70
CA GLY A 36 14.73 -1.49 3.17
C GLY A 36 15.83 -0.90 4.04
N ARG A 37 17.02 -0.71 3.43
CA ARG A 37 18.16 0.04 3.99
C ARG A 37 18.72 1.12 3.03
N GLY A 38 17.89 1.63 2.13
CA GLY A 38 18.22 2.70 1.20
C GLY A 38 18.00 4.10 1.79
N LEU A 39 18.43 5.11 1.04
CA LEU A 39 18.36 6.53 1.43
C LEU A 39 16.91 7.00 1.71
N CYS A 40 15.92 6.39 1.04
CA CYS A 40 14.51 6.76 1.17
C CYS A 40 13.80 6.13 2.38
N ASP A 41 14.43 5.23 3.14
CA ASP A 41 13.76 4.58 4.28
C ASP A 41 13.54 5.54 5.47
N GLY A 42 14.26 6.66 5.51
CA GLY A 42 14.08 7.71 6.51
C GLY A 42 13.08 8.81 6.11
N THR A 43 12.62 8.81 4.86
CA THR A 43 11.77 9.87 4.30
C THR A 43 10.39 9.31 3.96
N GLY A 44 9.33 9.97 4.44
CA GLY A 44 7.96 9.52 4.21
C GLY A 44 7.53 8.41 5.17
N GLY A 45 6.98 8.82 6.32
CA GLY A 45 6.33 7.88 7.24
C GLY A 45 5.23 7.08 6.57
N ARG A 46 4.81 5.97 7.19
CA ARG A 46 3.75 5.10 6.66
C ARG A 46 2.50 5.93 6.31
N ARG A 47 2.05 5.82 5.07
CA ARG A 47 0.81 6.44 4.59
C ARG A 47 -0.30 5.41 4.63
N GLU A 48 -1.29 5.66 5.47
CA GLU A 48 -2.43 4.76 5.65
C GLU A 48 -3.69 5.31 4.97
N ARG A 49 -4.62 4.39 4.71
CA ARG A 49 -5.98 4.60 4.20
C ARG A 49 -6.90 3.60 4.86
N ASP A 50 -8.11 4.03 5.17
CA ASP A 50 -9.19 3.14 5.54
C ASP A 50 -9.99 2.73 4.30
N ALA A 51 -10.56 1.53 4.35
CA ALA A 51 -11.59 1.09 3.43
C ALA A 51 -12.52 0.08 4.11
N VAL A 52 -13.72 -0.06 3.57
CA VAL A 52 -14.63 -1.16 3.89
C VAL A 52 -14.64 -2.13 2.71
N LEU A 53 -14.28 -3.39 2.94
CA LEU A 53 -14.32 -4.45 1.95
C LEU A 53 -15.67 -5.19 2.02
N VAL A 54 -16.30 -5.37 0.87
CA VAL A 54 -17.58 -6.06 0.72
C VAL A 54 -17.31 -7.42 0.05
N PRO A 55 -18.04 -8.49 0.40
CA PRO A 55 -17.88 -9.79 -0.25
C PRO A 55 -17.93 -9.70 -1.77
N ASP A 56 -17.10 -10.52 -2.45
CA ASP A 56 -17.01 -10.61 -3.91
C ASP A 56 -16.70 -9.31 -4.67
N THR A 57 -16.21 -8.28 -3.96
CA THR A 57 -15.75 -7.04 -4.59
C THR A 57 -14.22 -6.99 -4.69
N LYS A 58 -13.74 -6.38 -5.78
CA LYS A 58 -12.32 -6.07 -5.97
C LYS A 58 -12.13 -4.57 -5.89
N LYS A 59 -11.18 -4.12 -5.07
CA LYS A 59 -10.71 -2.73 -5.06
C LYS A 59 -9.27 -2.68 -5.55
N ALA A 60 -9.01 -1.77 -6.48
CA ALA A 60 -7.67 -1.55 -7.02
C ALA A 60 -7.08 -0.27 -6.44
N TYR A 61 -5.81 -0.36 -6.07
CA TYR A 61 -5.02 0.74 -5.54
C TYR A 61 -3.66 0.75 -6.22
N ARG A 62 -3.13 1.96 -6.46
CA ARG A 62 -1.80 2.16 -7.00
C ARG A 62 -0.91 2.75 -5.92
N ILE A 63 0.22 2.09 -5.70
CA ILE A 63 1.33 2.63 -4.91
C ILE A 63 2.24 3.40 -5.86
N PHE A 64 2.66 4.58 -5.44
CA PHE A 64 3.59 5.41 -6.21
C PHE A 64 4.48 6.22 -5.27
N SER A 65 5.58 6.71 -5.82
CA SER A 65 6.41 7.73 -5.20
C SER A 65 6.59 8.91 -6.14
N ASP A 66 6.71 10.12 -5.59
CA ASP A 66 7.00 11.33 -6.36
C ASP A 66 8.51 11.64 -6.39
N GLN A 67 8.87 12.76 -7.03
CA GLN A 67 10.26 13.21 -7.16
C GLN A 67 10.86 13.72 -5.85
N ASP A 68 10.01 14.07 -4.88
CA ASP A 68 10.41 14.55 -3.56
C ASP A 68 10.64 13.39 -2.57
N GLY A 69 10.47 12.15 -3.04
CA GLY A 69 10.63 10.95 -2.23
C GLY A 69 9.45 10.69 -1.29
N ASN A 70 8.30 11.32 -1.53
CA ASN A 70 7.07 10.91 -0.85
C ASN A 70 6.57 9.61 -1.47
N ILE A 71 5.96 8.77 -0.64
CA ILE A 71 5.26 7.56 -1.07
C ILE A 71 3.78 7.72 -0.75
N ASP A 72 2.88 7.24 -1.60
CA ASP A 72 1.45 7.21 -1.28
C ASP A 72 0.72 6.04 -1.97
N VAL A 73 -0.50 5.81 -1.52
CA VAL A 73 -1.41 4.81 -2.08
C VAL A 73 -2.78 5.42 -2.33
N LEU A 74 -3.27 5.32 -3.57
CA LEU A 74 -4.56 5.89 -3.97
C LEU A 74 -5.39 4.88 -4.76
N PRO A 75 -6.73 4.95 -4.68
CA PRO A 75 -7.62 4.18 -5.54
C PRO A 75 -7.31 4.39 -7.02
N THR A 76 -7.49 3.35 -7.82
CA THR A 76 -7.35 3.42 -9.27
C THR A 76 -8.40 2.58 -9.98
N THR A 77 -8.67 2.90 -11.24
CA THR A 77 -9.54 2.13 -12.14
C THR A 77 -8.76 1.37 -13.21
N LEU A 78 -7.42 1.41 -13.13
CA LEU A 78 -6.48 0.75 -14.04
C LEU A 78 -6.14 -0.67 -13.57
#